data_AF-A0A9E2JC36-F1
#
_entry.id   AF-A0A9E2JC36-F1
#
_cell.length_a   1.000
_cell.length_b   1.000
_cell.length_c   1.000
_cell.angle_alpha   90.00
_cell.angle_beta   90.00
_cell.angle_gamma   90.00
#
_symmetry.space_group_name_H-M   'P 1'
#
loop_
_entity.id
_entity.type
_entity.pdbx_description
1 polymer ?
#
loop_
_entity_poly.entity_id
_entity_poly.type
_entity_poly.pdbx_seq_one_letter_code
_entity_poly.pdbx_strand_id
1 'polypeptide(L)'
;MTTGSKSSTDQGSQGRAFRSASGREAFWLEMLERLDGTREQSQAREMMGLLAPALLEQWAGRTPSRRLLAGLGARMIRKASAGPRAPSTEGGEAPSVFDDPAVAAGLVQRLPDLIGLGLDAAGRVSSALSRLPADERTRLLAGLFKGLDGAALGDWLTAQVRLLNEARRHDPSFMAESLGAELEALIDHTDFGELKEWSGGAAEDAVALAGRLNDLMTRRPGKMILLSSLQVTALNVVLACLRDLAVRSNEMGPDLTAEVLLAQMTEVDGKALGGLINEGCELIRKVHAGSALMGEPGHPLFVRVLSDKLDEVLGGLDAKRLGQARQALAEDREAIERVVLDQLRRRPELVLDALGTLARPANARWRSRNARLGMVGDLPGDEGLRELARGLGEIDPQELAETLNLTTGLAGRIREQSPDLFGNMVEQFSGGLDLYGLHDAVDGLFEDVERSAKPLARALLPVLLKGLCRWLAEEDDEWQDQVGEALDDLRTLLAGDGETP
;
A
#
# COMPACT_ATOMS: atom_id res chain seq x y z
N MET A 1 12.28 76.29 66.75
CA MET A 1 10.95 76.80 66.37
C MET A 1 10.34 75.73 65.48
N THR A 2 9.31 74.95 65.81
CA THR A 2 8.15 75.01 66.72
C THR A 2 7.71 73.53 66.90
N THR A 3 7.89 72.91 68.08
CA THR A 3 6.88 72.62 69.14
C THR A 3 5.68 71.74 68.77
N GLY A 4 5.55 70.61 69.49
CA GLY A 4 4.29 69.92 69.87
C GLY A 4 4.21 68.45 69.44
N SER A 5 4.46 67.40 70.25
CA SER A 5 3.89 66.94 71.54
C SER A 5 2.74 65.91 71.40
N LYS A 6 2.97 64.73 72.01
CA LYS A 6 2.05 63.77 72.69
C LYS A 6 1.41 62.57 71.95
N SER A 7 2.00 61.39 72.26
CA SER A 7 1.43 60.19 72.94
C SER A 7 0.02 59.65 72.65
N SER A 8 -0.08 58.36 72.27
CA SER A 8 -0.68 57.23 73.04
C SER A 8 -0.72 55.97 72.14
N THR A 9 -0.08 54.86 72.52
CA THR A 9 -0.66 53.68 73.20
C THR A 9 -1.48 52.77 72.28
N ASP A 10 -0.84 51.66 71.90
CA ASP A 10 -1.32 50.26 71.94
C ASP A 10 -2.74 49.91 71.45
N GLN A 11 -2.82 49.12 70.37
CA GLN A 11 -3.62 47.89 70.23
C GLN A 11 -3.67 47.42 68.76
N GLY A 12 -3.50 46.11 68.54
CA GLY A 12 -3.99 45.46 67.31
C GLY A 12 -2.96 44.74 66.45
N SER A 13 -2.12 43.89 67.04
CA SER A 13 -1.48 42.80 66.30
C SER A 13 -2.53 41.75 65.92
N GLN A 14 -3.06 41.80 64.69
CA GLN A 14 -3.56 40.64 63.92
C GLN A 14 -4.13 41.14 62.59
N GLY A 15 -3.38 40.95 61.51
CA GLY A 15 -3.88 41.28 60.17
C GLY A 15 -2.79 41.61 59.17
N ARG A 16 -1.85 40.68 58.95
CA ARG A 16 -0.98 40.64 57.75
C ARG A 16 -0.15 39.37 57.74
N ALA A 17 -0.80 38.26 57.40
CA ALA A 17 -0.12 37.03 57.01
C ALA A 17 -1.03 36.23 56.07
N PHE A 18 -1.37 36.79 54.91
CA PHE A 18 -1.65 35.97 53.73
C PHE A 18 -0.81 36.50 52.58
N ARG A 19 0.21 35.70 52.28
CA ARG A 19 1.17 35.88 51.21
C ARG A 19 0.46 35.80 49.86
N SER A 20 1.05 36.48 48.89
CA SER A 20 0.91 36.22 47.45
C SER A 20 0.86 34.71 47.19
N ALA A 21 -0.34 34.20 46.89
CA ALA A 21 -0.47 32.94 46.19
C ALA A 21 0.34 33.06 44.90
N SER A 22 1.22 32.10 44.64
CA SER A 22 1.91 32.05 43.34
C SER A 22 0.84 32.02 42.25
N GLY A 23 1.07 32.63 41.08
CA GLY A 23 0.06 32.70 40.01
C GLY A 23 -0.57 31.35 39.62
N ARG A 24 0.09 30.22 39.95
CA ARG A 24 -0.47 28.87 39.80
C ARG A 24 -1.61 28.56 40.77
N GLU A 25 -1.52 28.97 42.03
CA GLU A 25 -2.53 28.70 43.06
C GLU A 25 -3.79 29.56 42.86
N ALA A 26 -3.61 30.83 42.48
CA ALA A 26 -4.71 31.72 42.13
C ALA A 26 -5.53 31.20 40.95
N PHE A 27 -4.85 30.69 39.90
CA PHE A 27 -5.51 30.08 38.75
C PHE A 27 -6.38 28.86 39.13
N TRP A 28 -5.89 27.95 39.98
CA TRP A 28 -6.68 26.78 40.37
C TRP A 28 -7.88 27.16 41.23
N LEU A 29 -7.75 28.16 42.09
CA LEU A 29 -8.85 28.65 42.92
C LEU A 29 -9.91 29.36 42.07
N GLU A 30 -9.51 30.22 41.14
CA GLU A 30 -10.42 30.89 40.19
C GLU A 30 -11.11 29.88 39.27
N MET A 31 -10.40 28.86 38.80
CA MET A 31 -10.98 27.78 38.00
C MET A 31 -12.00 26.96 38.80
N LEU A 32 -11.69 26.62 40.07
CA LEU A 32 -12.60 25.88 40.95
C LEU A 32 -13.86 26.70 41.31
N GLU A 33 -13.72 28.01 41.45
CA GLU A 33 -14.82 28.94 41.74
C GLU A 33 -15.75 29.13 40.52
N ARG A 34 -15.20 29.10 39.30
CA ARG A 34 -16.00 29.20 38.05
C ARG A 34 -16.74 27.90 37.67
N LEU A 35 -16.36 26.75 38.22
CA LEU A 35 -16.88 25.42 37.84
C LEU A 35 -18.25 25.02 38.45
N ASP A 36 -19.12 25.96 38.84
CA ASP A 36 -20.41 25.69 39.53
C ASP A 36 -21.64 26.04 38.69
N GLY A 37 -22.14 25.10 37.86
CA GLY A 37 -23.39 25.34 37.12
C GLY A 37 -23.99 24.28 36.16
N THR A 38 -23.30 23.24 35.66
CA THR A 38 -23.84 22.38 34.58
C THR A 38 -23.74 20.86 34.81
N ARG A 39 -24.47 20.08 34.00
CA ARG A 39 -24.58 18.61 34.10
C ARG A 39 -23.26 17.92 33.71
N GLU A 40 -22.57 18.40 32.69
CA GLU A 40 -21.21 17.98 32.30
C GLU A 40 -20.18 18.28 33.41
N GLN A 41 -20.37 19.40 34.12
CA GLN A 41 -19.53 19.75 35.26
C GLN A 41 -19.69 18.77 36.44
N SER A 42 -20.79 18.02 36.56
CA SER A 42 -20.92 17.00 37.59
C SER A 42 -20.03 15.78 37.35
N GLN A 43 -19.88 15.35 36.08
CA GLN A 43 -18.95 14.29 35.70
C GLN A 43 -17.49 14.77 35.79
N ALA A 44 -17.22 16.00 35.37
CA ALA A 44 -15.90 16.60 35.56
C ALA A 44 -15.54 16.75 37.05
N ARG A 45 -16.50 17.09 37.92
CA ARG A 45 -16.32 17.13 39.38
C ARG A 45 -16.10 15.76 39.99
N GLU A 46 -16.78 14.73 39.50
CA GLU A 46 -16.58 13.35 39.95
C GLU A 46 -15.20 12.84 39.53
N MET A 47 -14.82 13.06 38.28
CA MET A 47 -13.50 12.72 37.76
C MET A 47 -12.39 13.52 38.46
N MET A 48 -12.56 14.82 38.68
CA MET A 48 -11.63 15.64 39.47
C MET A 48 -11.61 15.22 40.95
N GLY A 49 -12.74 14.81 41.50
CA GLY A 49 -12.83 14.27 42.86
C GLY A 49 -12.05 12.97 43.02
N LEU A 50 -11.98 12.15 41.97
CA LEU A 50 -11.21 10.91 41.93
C LEU A 50 -9.73 11.14 41.59
N LEU A 51 -9.43 11.95 40.58
CA LEU A 51 -8.07 12.15 40.06
C LEU A 51 -7.30 13.20 40.87
N ALA A 52 -7.90 14.33 41.22
CA ALA A 52 -7.16 15.44 41.82
C ALA A 52 -6.51 15.08 43.17
N PRO A 53 -7.10 14.27 44.06
CA PRO A 53 -6.40 13.80 45.26
C PRO A 53 -5.14 13.00 44.92
N ALA A 54 -5.21 12.09 43.94
CA ALA A 54 -4.06 11.31 43.51
C ALA A 54 -2.98 12.18 42.87
N LEU A 55 -3.36 13.16 42.04
CA LEU A 55 -2.43 14.12 41.44
C LEU A 55 -1.77 15.03 42.48
N LEU A 56 -2.54 15.50 43.47
CA LEU A 56 -2.03 16.32 44.58
C LEU A 56 -1.10 15.52 45.49
N GLU A 57 -1.42 14.27 45.79
CA GLU A 57 -0.56 13.36 46.57
C GLU A 57 0.74 13.05 45.82
N GLN A 58 0.69 12.87 44.49
CA GLN A 58 1.87 12.68 43.67
C GLN A 58 2.74 13.94 43.62
N TRP A 59 2.13 15.12 43.41
CA TRP A 59 2.82 16.41 43.43
C TRP A 59 3.48 16.71 44.79
N ALA A 60 2.84 16.29 45.88
CA ALA A 60 3.35 16.48 47.21
C ALA A 60 4.69 15.80 47.47
N GLY A 61 4.95 14.67 46.80
CA GLY A 61 6.17 13.89 46.95
C GLY A 61 6.48 13.54 48.42
N ARG A 62 7.75 13.69 48.82
CA ARG A 62 8.20 13.46 50.21
C ARG A 62 8.26 14.73 51.07
N THR A 63 8.01 15.91 50.47
CA THR A 63 8.21 17.18 51.16
C THR A 63 7.05 17.45 52.13
N PRO A 64 7.31 17.61 53.45
CA PRO A 64 6.25 17.72 54.46
C PRO A 64 5.28 18.89 54.20
N SER A 65 5.80 20.04 53.75
CA SER A 65 5.00 21.22 53.43
C SER A 65 4.10 21.02 52.21
N ARG A 66 4.57 20.31 51.18
CA ARG A 66 3.74 20.01 50.00
C ARG A 66 2.68 18.96 50.31
N ARG A 67 2.96 17.98 51.18
CA ARG A 67 1.94 17.03 51.69
C ARG A 67 0.83 17.72 52.46
N LEU A 68 1.19 18.71 53.27
CA LEU A 68 0.19 19.52 53.98
C LEU A 68 -0.70 20.28 52.98
N LEU A 69 -0.10 20.95 51.99
CA LEU A 69 -0.83 21.69 50.95
C LEU A 69 -1.68 20.79 50.06
N ALA A 70 -1.16 19.64 49.64
CA ALA A 70 -1.91 18.64 48.89
C ALA A 70 -3.07 18.05 49.71
N GLY A 71 -2.85 17.78 51.00
CA GLY A 71 -3.90 17.29 51.89
C GLY A 71 -5.00 18.33 52.14
N LEU A 72 -4.68 19.62 52.09
CA LEU A 72 -5.65 20.72 52.15
C LEU A 72 -6.37 20.89 50.81
N GLY A 73 -5.65 20.90 49.69
CA GLY A 73 -6.20 20.96 48.35
C GLY A 73 -7.14 19.78 48.04
N ALA A 74 -6.73 18.55 48.37
CA ALA A 74 -7.53 17.36 48.15
C ALA A 74 -8.79 17.33 49.04
N ARG A 75 -8.72 17.94 50.23
CA ARG A 75 -9.90 18.13 51.10
C ARG A 75 -10.84 19.19 50.53
N MET A 76 -10.31 20.30 50.02
CA MET A 76 -11.12 21.34 49.38
C MET A 76 -11.78 20.84 48.10
N ILE A 77 -11.05 20.11 47.25
CA ILE A 77 -11.59 19.51 46.03
C ILE A 77 -12.64 18.44 46.38
N ARG A 78 -12.38 17.55 47.35
CA ARG A 78 -13.40 16.59 47.82
C ARG A 78 -14.65 17.28 48.36
N LYS A 79 -14.47 18.34 49.15
CA LYS A 79 -15.59 19.12 49.71
C LYS A 79 -16.36 19.86 48.62
N ALA A 80 -15.68 20.41 47.62
CA ALA A 80 -16.29 21.06 46.47
C ALA A 80 -17.03 20.04 45.57
N SER A 81 -16.46 18.85 45.35
CA SER A 81 -17.11 17.78 44.59
C SER A 81 -18.30 17.14 45.33
N ALA A 82 -18.29 17.17 46.66
CA ALA A 82 -19.36 16.63 47.51
C ALA A 82 -20.41 17.68 47.92
N GLY A 83 -20.25 18.93 47.47
CA GLY A 83 -21.21 20.00 47.77
C GLY A 83 -22.60 19.68 47.22
N PRO A 84 -23.68 20.11 47.91
CA PRO A 84 -25.04 19.92 47.41
C PRO A 84 -25.16 20.54 46.02
N ARG A 85 -25.68 19.76 45.05
CA ARG A 85 -25.96 20.25 43.70
C ARG A 85 -26.75 21.55 43.83
N ALA A 86 -26.19 22.66 43.35
CA ALA A 86 -26.93 23.90 43.23
C ALA A 86 -28.23 23.61 42.47
N PRO A 87 -29.39 24.12 42.93
CA PRO A 87 -30.65 23.93 42.22
C PRO A 87 -30.46 24.45 40.80
N SER A 88 -30.70 23.59 39.82
CA SER A 88 -30.62 23.94 38.40
C SER A 88 -31.52 25.16 38.17
N THR A 89 -30.92 26.32 37.96
CA THR A 89 -31.64 27.49 37.48
C THR A 89 -32.20 27.13 36.11
N GLU A 90 -33.50 26.84 36.08
CA GLU A 90 -34.24 26.48 34.87
C GLU A 90 -34.11 27.61 33.84
N GLY A 91 -33.44 27.33 32.71
CA GLY A 91 -33.63 28.06 31.46
C GLY A 91 -32.47 28.87 30.90
N GLY A 92 -31.32 28.96 31.59
CA GLY A 92 -30.12 29.61 31.05
C GLY A 92 -28.97 28.62 30.93
N GLU A 93 -28.54 28.30 29.71
CA GLU A 93 -27.24 27.65 29.50
C GLU A 93 -26.16 28.61 30.01
N ALA A 94 -25.64 28.34 31.21
CA ALA A 94 -24.50 29.09 31.73
C ALA A 94 -23.31 28.86 30.78
N PRO A 95 -22.59 29.93 30.37
CA PRO A 95 -21.43 29.78 29.50
C PRO A 95 -20.43 28.82 30.15
N SER A 96 -19.94 27.87 29.36
CA SER A 96 -18.97 26.90 29.84
C SER A 96 -17.71 27.64 30.25
N VAL A 97 -17.09 27.24 31.36
CA VAL A 97 -15.78 27.78 31.78
C VAL A 97 -14.72 27.60 30.67
N PHE A 98 -14.94 26.62 29.79
CA PHE A 98 -14.10 26.35 28.63
C PHE A 98 -14.36 27.27 27.43
N ASP A 99 -15.41 28.11 27.46
CA ASP A 99 -15.68 29.12 26.42
C ASP A 99 -14.77 30.36 26.59
N ASP A 100 -14.08 30.50 27.72
CA ASP A 100 -13.08 31.56 27.94
C ASP A 100 -11.75 31.16 27.27
N PRO A 101 -11.31 31.87 26.20
CA PRO A 101 -10.10 31.54 25.46
C PRO A 101 -8.84 31.63 26.33
N ALA A 102 -8.83 32.45 27.39
CA ALA A 102 -7.69 32.53 28.30
C ALA A 102 -7.57 31.25 29.16
N VAL A 103 -8.71 30.69 29.59
CA VAL A 103 -8.76 29.43 30.32
C VAL A 103 -8.39 28.27 29.40
N ALA A 104 -8.94 28.22 28.19
CA ALA A 104 -8.60 27.21 27.19
C ALA A 104 -7.10 27.23 26.84
N ALA A 105 -6.52 28.42 26.58
CA ALA A 105 -5.10 28.57 26.33
C ALA A 105 -4.24 28.15 27.55
N GLY A 106 -4.65 28.51 28.76
CA GLY A 106 -3.99 28.09 30.00
C GLY A 106 -4.03 26.58 30.22
N LEU A 107 -5.12 25.91 29.81
CA LEU A 107 -5.23 24.45 29.85
C LEU A 107 -4.36 23.79 28.79
N VAL A 108 -4.36 24.29 27.55
CA VAL A 108 -3.51 23.80 26.45
C VAL A 108 -2.03 23.91 26.81
N GLN A 109 -1.60 25.02 27.41
CA GLN A 109 -0.21 25.20 27.86
C GLN A 109 0.20 24.20 28.95
N ARG A 110 -0.75 23.70 29.73
CA ARG A 110 -0.51 22.69 30.78
C ARG A 110 -0.80 21.27 30.30
N LEU A 111 -1.33 21.11 29.09
CA LEU A 111 -1.71 19.82 28.55
C LEU A 111 -0.51 18.87 28.45
N PRO A 112 0.71 19.29 28.04
CA PRO A 112 1.87 18.39 28.05
C PRO A 112 2.19 17.84 29.44
N ASP A 113 2.14 18.67 30.49
CA ASP A 113 2.34 18.23 31.88
C ASP A 113 1.27 17.22 32.32
N LEU A 114 0.02 17.46 31.93
CA LEU A 114 -1.10 16.57 32.23
C LEU A 114 -1.01 15.25 31.46
N ILE A 115 -0.57 15.29 30.20
CA ILE A 115 -0.30 14.10 29.38
C ILE A 115 0.84 13.32 30.01
N GLY A 116 1.97 13.95 30.35
CA GLY A 116 3.10 13.28 31.01
C GLY A 116 2.70 12.62 32.31
N LEU A 117 1.91 13.30 33.15
CA LEU A 117 1.36 12.76 34.39
C LEU A 117 0.40 11.58 34.13
N GLY A 118 -0.41 11.68 33.08
CA GLY A 118 -1.30 10.61 32.62
C GLY A 118 -0.54 9.39 32.11
N LEU A 119 0.52 9.58 31.32
CA LEU A 119 1.39 8.52 30.82
C LEU A 119 2.16 7.84 31.96
N ASP A 120 2.67 8.60 32.92
CA ASP A 120 3.29 8.06 34.14
C ASP A 120 2.31 7.21 34.95
N ALA A 121 1.08 7.71 35.13
CA ALA A 121 0.03 6.97 35.82
C ALA A 121 -0.35 5.72 35.03
N ALA A 122 -0.49 5.81 33.71
CA ALA A 122 -0.77 4.68 32.82
C ALA A 122 0.36 3.63 32.88
N GLY A 123 1.63 4.05 32.91
CA GLY A 123 2.78 3.17 33.08
C GLY A 123 2.76 2.42 34.41
N ARG A 124 2.38 3.09 35.50
CA ARG A 124 2.19 2.46 36.83
C ARG A 124 1.00 1.52 36.85
N VAL A 125 -0.12 1.90 36.25
CA VAL A 125 -1.31 1.04 36.12
C VAL A 125 -0.98 -0.18 35.27
N SER A 126 -0.32 -0.01 34.13
CA SER A 126 0.16 -1.10 33.28
C SER A 126 1.09 -2.05 34.04
N SER A 127 2.04 -1.50 34.80
CA SER A 127 2.94 -2.27 35.67
C SER A 127 2.22 -2.99 36.82
N ALA A 128 1.09 -2.47 37.29
CA ALA A 128 0.26 -3.14 38.29
C ALA A 128 -0.60 -4.23 37.65
N LEU A 129 -1.21 -3.95 36.49
CA LEU A 129 -2.00 -4.89 35.70
C LEU A 129 -1.17 -6.08 35.24
N SER A 130 0.11 -5.89 34.89
CA SER A 130 1.00 -6.98 34.48
C SER A 130 1.32 -7.95 35.62
N ARG A 131 1.10 -7.56 36.88
CA ARG A 131 1.25 -8.43 38.06
C ARG A 131 -0.02 -9.18 38.44
N LEU A 132 -1.17 -8.84 37.84
CA LEU A 132 -2.43 -9.52 38.11
C LEU A 132 -2.52 -10.86 37.35
N PRO A 133 -3.33 -11.81 37.84
CA PRO A 133 -3.70 -13.00 37.08
C PRO A 133 -4.32 -12.63 35.73
N ALA A 134 -4.10 -13.46 34.70
CA ALA A 134 -4.54 -13.18 33.33
C ALA A 134 -6.04 -12.90 33.22
N ASP A 135 -6.88 -13.68 33.92
CA ASP A 135 -8.34 -13.53 33.89
C ASP A 135 -8.81 -12.18 34.47
N GLU A 136 -8.18 -11.74 35.57
CA GLU A 136 -8.50 -10.47 36.22
C GLU A 136 -8.07 -9.29 35.36
N ARG A 137 -6.86 -9.38 34.76
CA ARG A 137 -6.38 -8.40 33.79
C ARG A 137 -7.32 -8.26 32.59
N THR A 138 -7.73 -9.37 31.98
CA THR A 138 -8.67 -9.37 30.84
C THR A 138 -10.01 -8.77 31.23
N ARG A 139 -10.54 -9.10 32.42
CA ARG A 139 -11.79 -8.53 32.92
C ARG A 139 -11.70 -7.01 33.10
N LEU A 140 -10.61 -6.52 33.68
CA LEU A 140 -10.40 -5.08 33.88
C LEU A 140 -10.26 -4.34 32.55
N LEU A 141 -9.49 -4.88 31.59
CA LEU A 141 -9.36 -4.30 30.25
C LEU A 141 -10.70 -4.30 29.51
N ALA A 142 -11.47 -5.39 29.55
CA ALA A 142 -12.80 -5.45 28.95
C ALA A 142 -13.77 -4.44 29.60
N GLY A 143 -13.66 -4.22 30.91
CA GLY A 143 -14.41 -3.20 31.63
C GLY A 143 -14.07 -1.79 31.15
N LEU A 144 -12.79 -1.50 30.93
CA LEU A 144 -12.32 -0.23 30.39
C LEU A 144 -12.90 0.02 28.98
N PHE A 145 -12.84 -0.96 28.08
CA PHE A 145 -13.40 -0.82 26.72
C PHE A 145 -14.92 -0.63 26.72
N LYS A 146 -15.65 -1.31 27.61
CA LYS A 146 -17.11 -1.14 27.74
C LYS A 146 -17.54 0.23 28.27
N GLY A 147 -16.66 0.90 29.01
CA GLY A 147 -16.92 2.24 29.54
C GLY A 147 -16.71 3.36 28.52
N LEU A 148 -16.13 3.08 27.35
CA LEU A 148 -15.90 4.08 26.32
C LEU A 148 -17.19 4.42 25.58
N ASP A 149 -17.63 5.67 25.67
CA ASP A 149 -18.70 6.20 24.84
C ASP A 149 -18.18 6.51 23.43
N GLY A 150 -18.50 5.63 22.48
CA GLY A 150 -18.08 5.77 21.09
C GLY A 150 -18.63 7.01 20.39
N ALA A 151 -19.76 7.58 20.84
CA ALA A 151 -20.30 8.82 20.27
C ALA A 151 -19.45 10.02 20.71
N ALA A 152 -19.22 10.14 22.03
CA ALA A 152 -18.37 11.20 22.58
C ALA A 152 -16.94 11.13 22.01
N LEU A 153 -16.37 9.93 21.85
CA LEU A 153 -15.07 9.74 21.21
C LEU A 153 -15.08 10.21 19.74
N GLY A 154 -16.14 9.92 18.99
CA GLY A 154 -16.29 10.37 17.60
C GLY A 154 -16.38 11.88 17.46
N ASP A 155 -17.11 12.54 18.36
CA ASP A 155 -17.24 13.99 18.38
C ASP A 155 -15.92 14.66 18.77
N TRP A 156 -15.24 14.12 19.78
CA TRP A 156 -13.91 14.57 20.19
C TRP A 156 -12.89 14.42 19.05
N LEU A 157 -12.80 13.25 18.40
CA LEU A 157 -11.90 13.03 17.25
C LEU A 157 -12.16 14.03 16.12
N THR A 158 -13.42 14.30 15.81
CA THR A 158 -13.80 15.27 14.78
C THR A 158 -13.35 16.68 15.16
N ALA A 159 -13.50 17.08 16.42
CA ALA A 159 -13.03 18.36 16.92
C ALA A 159 -11.49 18.47 16.84
N GLN A 160 -10.75 17.43 17.23
CA GLN A 160 -9.28 17.42 17.11
C GLN A 160 -8.82 17.53 15.65
N VAL A 161 -9.44 16.79 14.73
CA VAL A 161 -9.13 16.88 13.29
C VAL A 161 -9.39 18.29 12.75
N ARG A 162 -10.44 18.98 13.22
CA ARG A 162 -10.71 20.37 12.83
C ARG A 162 -9.61 21.32 13.33
N LEU A 163 -9.22 21.21 14.60
CA LEU A 163 -8.15 22.02 15.19
C LEU A 163 -6.81 21.79 14.47
N LEU A 164 -6.45 20.53 14.22
CA LEU A 164 -5.22 20.20 13.49
C LEU A 164 -5.24 20.72 12.06
N ASN A 165 -6.38 20.63 11.37
CA ASN A 165 -6.52 21.19 10.03
C ASN A 165 -6.40 22.72 10.03
N GLU A 166 -6.89 23.39 11.07
CA GLU A 166 -6.75 24.85 11.24
C GLU A 166 -5.29 25.24 11.53
N ALA A 167 -4.62 24.54 12.43
CA ALA A 167 -3.19 24.73 12.68
C ALA A 167 -2.37 24.53 11.39
N ARG A 168 -2.63 23.45 10.64
CA ARG A 168 -1.95 23.15 9.37
C ARG A 168 -2.17 24.21 8.29
N ARG A 169 -3.30 24.91 8.29
CA ARG A 169 -3.54 26.01 7.33
C ARG A 169 -2.62 27.20 7.58
N HIS A 170 -2.20 27.42 8.82
CA HIS A 170 -1.29 28.50 9.19
C HIS A 170 0.16 28.06 9.04
N ASP A 171 0.46 26.81 9.41
CA ASP A 171 1.79 26.22 9.33
C ASP A 171 1.70 24.76 8.81
N PRO A 172 1.98 24.53 7.52
CA PRO A 172 1.94 23.19 6.93
C PRO A 172 2.96 22.19 7.51
N SER A 173 4.10 22.66 8.03
CA SER A 173 5.15 21.80 8.60
C SER A 173 5.03 21.61 10.12
N PHE A 174 4.11 22.32 10.77
CA PHE A 174 3.84 22.26 12.21
C PHE A 174 3.95 20.86 12.82
N MET A 175 3.28 19.86 12.24
CA MET A 175 3.25 18.50 12.77
C MET A 175 4.61 17.79 12.64
N ALA A 176 5.32 17.98 11.53
CA ALA A 176 6.61 17.35 11.32
C ALA A 176 7.67 17.95 12.25
N GLU A 177 7.66 19.27 12.43
CA GLU A 177 8.58 19.97 13.32
C GLU A 177 8.28 19.71 14.80
N SER A 178 7.00 19.68 15.18
CA SER A 178 6.60 19.50 16.58
C SER A 178 6.74 18.06 17.06
N LEU A 179 6.58 17.07 16.17
CA LEU A 179 6.64 15.66 16.54
C LEU A 179 7.99 15.01 16.27
N GLY A 180 8.89 15.63 15.50
CA GLY A 180 10.15 15.00 15.07
C GLY A 180 10.98 14.44 16.23
N ALA A 181 11.29 15.27 17.24
CA ALA A 181 12.09 14.85 18.39
C ALA A 181 11.37 13.82 19.28
N GLU A 182 10.05 13.94 19.43
CA GLU A 182 9.26 13.00 20.23
C GLU A 182 9.10 11.65 19.53
N LEU A 183 9.03 11.63 18.20
CA LEU A 183 9.02 10.40 17.41
C LEU A 183 10.38 9.70 17.47
N GLU A 184 11.49 10.45 17.44
CA GLU A 184 12.83 9.90 17.66
C GLU A 184 12.94 9.25 19.04
N ALA A 185 12.54 9.97 20.09
CA ALA A 185 12.51 9.42 21.46
C ALA A 185 11.57 8.21 21.59
N LEU A 186 10.42 8.21 20.91
CA LEU A 186 9.51 7.07 20.88
C LEU A 186 10.15 5.86 20.23
N ILE A 187 10.82 6.03 19.08
CA ILE A 187 11.50 4.94 18.37
C ILE A 187 12.62 4.34 19.24
N ASP A 188 13.44 5.19 19.87
CA ASP A 188 14.56 4.75 20.72
C ASP A 188 14.14 3.97 21.96
N HIS A 189 12.93 4.23 22.47
CA HIS A 189 12.40 3.58 23.67
C HIS A 189 11.38 2.47 23.41
N THR A 190 11.02 2.23 22.14
CA THR A 190 10.06 1.18 21.78
C THR A 190 10.78 -0.14 21.55
N ASP A 191 10.39 -1.17 22.30
CA ASP A 191 10.81 -2.54 22.01
C ASP A 191 9.99 -3.11 20.84
N PHE A 192 10.54 -3.02 19.63
CA PHE A 192 9.91 -3.55 18.42
C PHE A 192 9.78 -5.09 18.43
N GLY A 193 10.55 -5.79 19.26
CA GLY A 193 10.43 -7.24 19.45
C GLY A 193 9.13 -7.60 20.16
N GLU A 194 8.85 -6.95 21.29
CA GLU A 194 7.58 -7.10 22.02
C GLU A 194 6.38 -6.63 21.16
N LEU A 195 6.55 -5.55 20.40
CA LEU A 195 5.51 -5.09 19.47
C LEU A 195 5.20 -6.12 18.39
N LYS A 196 6.23 -6.82 17.88
CA LYS A 196 6.09 -7.90 16.90
C LYS A 196 5.41 -9.13 17.52
N GLU A 197 5.76 -9.52 18.74
CA GLU A 197 5.10 -10.63 19.44
C GLU A 197 3.62 -10.32 19.69
N TRP A 198 3.33 -9.11 20.16
CA TRP A 198 1.96 -8.64 20.33
C TRP A 198 1.18 -8.64 19.02
N SER A 199 1.77 -8.16 17.92
CA SER A 199 1.07 -8.11 16.62
C SER A 199 0.76 -9.50 16.08
N GLY A 200 1.67 -10.47 16.29
CA GLY A 200 1.43 -11.88 15.98
C GLY A 200 0.27 -12.47 16.78
N GLY A 201 0.18 -12.19 18.08
CA GLY A 201 -0.93 -12.63 18.93
C GLY A 201 -2.26 -11.91 18.67
N ALA A 202 -2.20 -10.64 18.24
CA ALA A 202 -3.38 -9.81 18.01
C ALA A 202 -4.00 -10.01 16.61
N ALA A 203 -3.38 -10.78 15.71
CA ALA A 203 -3.84 -10.93 14.33
C ALA A 203 -5.28 -11.44 14.23
N GLU A 204 -5.67 -12.43 15.04
CA GLU A 204 -7.04 -12.97 15.04
C GLU A 204 -8.07 -11.94 15.50
N ASP A 205 -7.77 -11.21 16.57
CA ASP A 205 -8.62 -10.15 17.11
C ASP A 205 -8.73 -8.98 16.11
N ALA A 206 -7.64 -8.63 15.44
CA ALA A 206 -7.61 -7.60 14.41
C ALA A 206 -8.48 -7.98 13.21
N VAL A 207 -8.42 -9.23 12.74
CA VAL A 207 -9.28 -9.75 11.67
C VAL A 207 -10.75 -9.74 12.09
N ALA A 208 -11.07 -10.16 13.33
CA ALA A 208 -12.43 -10.13 13.84
C ALA A 208 -12.98 -8.70 13.96
N LEU A 209 -12.17 -7.77 14.44
CA LEU A 209 -12.52 -6.35 14.51
C LEU A 209 -12.71 -5.75 13.11
N ALA A 210 -11.82 -6.05 12.17
CA ALA A 210 -11.92 -5.61 10.79
C ALA A 210 -13.20 -6.12 10.13
N GLY A 211 -13.58 -7.38 10.37
CA GLY A 211 -14.86 -7.94 9.90
C GLY A 211 -16.06 -7.15 10.44
N ARG A 212 -16.08 -6.85 11.75
CA ARG A 212 -17.15 -6.03 12.35
C ARG A 212 -17.19 -4.61 11.80
N LEU A 213 -16.02 -4.00 11.60
CA LEU A 213 -15.93 -2.66 11.03
C LEU A 213 -16.45 -2.65 9.58
N ASN A 214 -16.07 -3.65 8.78
CA ASN A 214 -16.55 -3.81 7.42
C ASN A 214 -18.08 -3.94 7.38
N ASP A 215 -18.67 -4.77 8.24
CA ASP A 215 -20.14 -4.90 8.36
C ASP A 215 -20.82 -3.56 8.70
N LEU A 216 -20.24 -2.78 9.61
CA LEU A 216 -20.75 -1.46 9.98
C LEU A 216 -20.63 -0.46 8.81
N MET A 217 -19.55 -0.53 8.03
CA MET A 217 -19.31 0.32 6.88
C MET A 217 -20.27 0.02 5.73
N THR A 218 -20.54 -1.26 5.43
CA THR A 218 -21.52 -1.64 4.41
C THR A 218 -22.93 -1.15 4.73
N ARG A 219 -23.29 -1.06 6.01
CA ARG A 219 -24.57 -0.48 6.46
C ARG A 219 -24.63 1.04 6.34
N ARG A 220 -23.50 1.72 6.12
CA ARG A 220 -23.37 3.19 6.07
C ARG A 220 -22.66 3.63 4.77
N PRO A 221 -23.29 3.45 3.59
CA PRO A 221 -22.63 3.64 2.30
C PRO A 221 -22.05 5.04 2.09
N GLY A 222 -22.69 6.09 2.61
CA GLY A 222 -22.15 7.46 2.53
C GLY A 222 -20.79 7.61 3.23
N LYS A 223 -20.58 6.97 4.39
CA LYS A 223 -19.27 6.95 5.06
C LYS A 223 -18.27 6.09 4.29
N MET A 224 -18.72 5.02 3.63
CA MET A 224 -17.87 4.17 2.81
C MET A 224 -17.31 4.93 1.60
N ILE A 225 -18.12 5.76 0.94
CA ILE A 225 -17.68 6.62 -0.17
C ILE A 225 -16.62 7.63 0.31
N LEU A 226 -16.87 8.29 1.45
CA LEU A 226 -15.91 9.24 2.03
C LEU A 226 -14.61 8.54 2.42
N LEU A 227 -14.67 7.35 3.04
CA LEU A 227 -13.47 6.56 3.32
C LEU A 227 -12.75 6.15 2.03
N SER A 228 -13.47 5.81 0.97
CA SER A 228 -12.85 5.47 -0.32
C SER A 228 -12.10 6.67 -0.92
N SER A 229 -12.62 7.89 -0.80
CA SER A 229 -11.86 9.08 -1.18
C SER A 229 -10.63 9.33 -0.30
N LEU A 230 -10.72 9.00 1.00
CA LEU A 230 -9.60 9.10 1.91
C LEU A 230 -8.51 8.08 1.57
N GLN A 231 -8.87 6.89 1.08
CA GLN A 231 -7.91 5.87 0.63
C GLN A 231 -6.99 6.39 -0.47
N VAL A 232 -7.51 7.15 -1.44
CA VAL A 232 -6.68 7.73 -2.52
C VAL A 232 -5.71 8.78 -1.96
N THR A 233 -6.18 9.67 -1.09
CA THR A 233 -5.31 10.66 -0.43
C THR A 233 -4.26 9.98 0.44
N ALA A 234 -4.65 8.98 1.22
CA ALA A 234 -3.75 8.17 2.02
C ALA A 234 -2.73 7.44 1.15
N LEU A 235 -3.16 6.87 0.02
CA LEU A 235 -2.27 6.22 -0.95
C LEU A 235 -1.22 7.20 -1.48
N ASN A 236 -1.60 8.43 -1.81
CA ASN A 236 -0.63 9.44 -2.27
C ASN A 236 0.40 9.79 -1.19
N VAL A 237 -0.02 9.89 0.08
CA VAL A 237 0.90 10.08 1.21
C VAL A 237 1.81 8.86 1.37
N VAL A 238 1.25 7.65 1.33
CA VAL A 238 2.04 6.40 1.39
C VAL A 238 3.04 6.35 0.23
N LEU A 239 2.67 6.71 -1.00
CA LEU A 239 3.59 6.74 -2.14
C LEU A 239 4.72 7.76 -1.92
N ALA A 240 4.44 8.93 -1.33
CA ALA A 240 5.47 9.90 -0.98
C ALA A 240 6.42 9.37 0.10
N CYS A 241 5.88 8.72 1.14
CA CYS A 241 6.67 8.08 2.19
C CYS A 241 7.50 6.90 1.65
N LEU A 242 6.92 6.04 0.80
CA LEU A 242 7.60 4.93 0.16
C LEU A 242 8.72 5.42 -0.76
N ARG A 243 8.52 6.54 -1.46
CA ARG A 243 9.57 7.19 -2.25
C ARG A 243 10.72 7.63 -1.35
N ASP A 244 10.44 8.33 -0.24
CA ASP A 244 11.49 8.77 0.70
C ASP A 244 12.22 7.57 1.32
N LEU A 245 11.46 6.54 1.73
CA LEU A 245 12.01 5.29 2.25
C LEU A 245 12.87 4.58 1.20
N ALA A 246 12.45 4.51 -0.06
CA ALA A 246 13.23 3.89 -1.13
C ALA A 246 14.51 4.67 -1.41
N VAL A 247 14.47 6.02 -1.36
CA VAL A 247 15.67 6.85 -1.49
C VAL A 247 16.66 6.54 -0.36
N ARG A 248 16.19 6.49 0.89
CA ARG A 248 17.03 6.13 2.05
C ARG A 248 17.51 4.68 2.00
N SER A 249 16.69 3.76 1.53
CA SER A 249 17.04 2.34 1.39
C SER A 249 18.10 2.14 0.31
N ASN A 250 18.14 2.98 -0.73
CA ASN A 250 19.21 2.97 -1.73
C ASN A 250 20.57 3.43 -1.14
N GLU A 251 20.60 4.02 0.05
CA GLU A 251 21.84 4.31 0.79
C GLU A 251 22.32 3.10 1.60
N MET A 252 21.47 2.10 1.82
CA MET A 252 21.84 0.85 2.48
C MET A 252 22.63 -0.05 1.52
N GLY A 253 23.51 -0.89 2.07
CA GLY A 253 24.20 -1.92 1.29
C GLY A 253 23.20 -2.94 0.71
N PRO A 254 23.43 -3.46 -0.51
CA PRO A 254 22.51 -4.39 -1.16
C PRO A 254 22.23 -5.65 -0.32
N ASP A 255 23.24 -6.14 0.40
CA ASP A 255 23.12 -7.32 1.27
C ASP A 255 22.11 -7.12 2.41
N LEU A 256 22.15 -5.95 3.07
CA LEU A 256 21.24 -5.63 4.17
C LEU A 256 19.80 -5.44 3.66
N THR A 257 19.64 -4.79 2.51
CA THR A 257 18.33 -4.62 1.87
C THR A 257 17.73 -5.98 1.50
N ALA A 258 18.53 -6.88 0.92
CA ALA A 258 18.10 -8.24 0.59
C ALA A 258 17.73 -9.03 1.85
N GLU A 259 18.54 -8.97 2.91
CA GLU A 259 18.27 -9.66 4.18
C GLU A 259 16.93 -9.22 4.80
N VAL A 260 16.69 -7.91 4.88
CA VAL A 260 15.44 -7.34 5.43
C VAL A 260 14.23 -7.77 4.61
N LEU A 261 14.31 -7.70 3.27
CA LEU A 261 13.21 -8.09 2.39
C LEU A 261 12.93 -9.60 2.46
N LEU A 262 13.97 -10.43 2.46
CA LEU A 262 13.83 -11.89 2.57
C LEU A 262 13.24 -12.29 3.93
N ALA A 263 13.69 -11.66 5.03
CA ALA A 263 13.11 -11.88 6.35
C ALA A 263 11.60 -11.58 6.36
N GLN A 264 11.19 -10.45 5.76
CA GLN A 264 9.77 -10.11 5.63
C GLN A 264 9.00 -11.13 4.79
N MET A 265 9.57 -11.60 3.67
CA MET A 265 8.93 -12.62 2.83
C MET A 265 8.69 -13.94 3.58
N THR A 266 9.60 -14.34 4.47
CA THR A 266 9.43 -15.59 5.24
C THR A 266 8.31 -15.53 6.27
N GLU A 267 7.89 -14.34 6.69
CA GLU A 267 6.82 -14.15 7.68
C GLU A 267 5.42 -14.08 7.06
N VAL A 268 5.32 -14.01 5.72
CA VAL A 268 4.03 -13.92 5.03
C VAL A 268 3.28 -15.26 5.10
N ASP A 269 2.07 -15.24 5.65
CA ASP A 269 1.16 -16.40 5.59
C ASP A 269 0.69 -16.63 4.15
N GLY A 270 1.30 -17.63 3.49
CA GLY A 270 0.96 -18.02 2.12
C GLY A 270 -0.49 -18.46 1.93
N LYS A 271 -1.16 -18.97 2.97
CA LYS A 271 -2.58 -19.36 2.89
C LYS A 271 -3.47 -18.12 2.89
N ALA A 272 -3.23 -17.18 3.80
CA ALA A 272 -3.93 -15.90 3.82
C ALA A 272 -3.71 -15.14 2.51
N LEU A 273 -2.47 -15.13 2.00
CA LEU A 273 -2.14 -14.53 0.70
C LEU A 273 -2.90 -15.20 -0.45
N GLY A 274 -2.99 -16.52 -0.49
CA GLY A 274 -3.78 -17.25 -1.49
C GLY A 274 -5.27 -16.89 -1.44
N GLY A 275 -5.84 -16.77 -0.24
CA GLY A 275 -7.21 -16.29 -0.06
C GLY A 275 -7.41 -14.86 -0.57
N LEU A 276 -6.48 -13.96 -0.26
CA LEU A 276 -6.49 -12.58 -0.75
C LEU A 276 -6.39 -12.50 -2.27
N ILE A 277 -5.54 -13.32 -2.90
CA ILE A 277 -5.42 -13.38 -4.36
C ILE A 277 -6.77 -13.75 -5.00
N ASN A 278 -7.49 -14.73 -4.45
CA ASN A 278 -8.80 -15.13 -4.96
C ASN A 278 -9.82 -13.99 -4.90
N GLU A 279 -9.92 -13.31 -3.75
CA GLU A 279 -10.81 -12.15 -3.60
C GLU A 279 -10.39 -10.98 -4.51
N GLY A 280 -9.08 -10.80 -4.71
CA GLY A 280 -8.51 -9.86 -5.68
C GLY A 280 -8.91 -10.17 -7.12
N CYS A 281 -8.86 -11.44 -7.54
CA CYS A 281 -9.33 -11.88 -8.85
C CYS A 281 -10.82 -11.57 -9.06
N GLU A 282 -11.65 -11.83 -8.04
CA GLU A 282 -13.08 -11.48 -8.08
C GLU A 282 -13.30 -9.96 -8.14
N LEU A 283 -12.50 -9.17 -7.42
CA LEU A 283 -12.54 -7.72 -7.50
C LEU A 283 -12.15 -7.22 -8.90
N ILE A 284 -11.08 -7.74 -9.50
CA ILE A 284 -10.66 -7.40 -10.86
C ILE A 284 -11.79 -7.74 -11.85
N ARG A 285 -12.43 -8.89 -11.71
CA ARG A 285 -13.57 -9.29 -12.54
C ARG A 285 -14.73 -8.30 -12.42
N LYS A 286 -15.07 -7.87 -11.20
CA LYS A 286 -16.12 -6.86 -10.93
C LYS A 286 -15.74 -5.49 -11.51
N VAL A 287 -14.49 -5.06 -11.36
CA VAL A 287 -14.00 -3.80 -11.92
C VAL A 287 -14.03 -3.84 -13.45
N HIS A 288 -13.59 -4.93 -14.07
CA HIS A 288 -13.65 -5.11 -15.52
C HIS A 288 -15.09 -5.03 -16.04
N ALA A 289 -16.01 -5.79 -15.43
CA ALA A 289 -17.42 -5.75 -15.79
C ALA A 289 -18.05 -4.37 -15.57
N GLY A 290 -17.80 -3.74 -14.41
CA GLY A 290 -18.29 -2.39 -14.09
C GLY A 290 -17.73 -1.34 -15.04
N SER A 291 -16.45 -1.41 -15.40
CA SER A 291 -15.82 -0.52 -16.36
C SER A 291 -16.40 -0.66 -17.76
N ALA A 292 -16.79 -1.86 -18.18
CA ALA A 292 -17.45 -2.07 -19.46
C ALA A 292 -18.87 -1.49 -19.48
N LEU A 293 -19.58 -1.53 -18.34
CA LEU A 293 -20.92 -0.95 -18.19
C LEU A 293 -20.92 0.58 -18.12
N MET A 294 -19.88 1.19 -17.55
CA MET A 294 -19.76 2.65 -17.41
C MET A 294 -19.10 3.34 -18.61
N GLY A 295 -18.41 2.56 -19.48
CA GLY A 295 -17.73 3.06 -20.67
C GLY A 295 -18.63 3.15 -21.90
N GLU A 296 -18.08 3.65 -22.99
CA GLU A 296 -18.73 3.60 -24.30
C GLU A 296 -18.48 2.23 -24.97
N PRO A 297 -19.35 1.77 -25.89
CA PRO A 297 -19.11 0.54 -26.64
C PRO A 297 -17.73 0.55 -27.32
N GLY A 298 -16.86 -0.40 -26.96
CA GLY A 298 -15.48 -0.49 -27.46
C GLY A 298 -14.44 0.30 -26.69
N HIS A 299 -14.84 1.19 -25.76
CA HIS A 299 -13.93 2.04 -24.98
C HIS A 299 -14.26 1.99 -23.47
N PRO A 300 -13.80 0.95 -22.75
CA PRO A 300 -14.03 0.83 -21.32
C PRO A 300 -13.42 2.01 -20.54
N LEU A 301 -14.15 2.52 -19.55
CA LEU A 301 -13.74 3.70 -18.76
C LEU A 301 -12.35 3.52 -18.09
N PHE A 302 -12.05 2.32 -17.58
CA PHE A 302 -10.79 1.99 -16.94
C PHE A 302 -9.59 2.19 -17.88
N VAL A 303 -9.73 1.83 -19.17
CA VAL A 303 -8.64 1.98 -20.14
C VAL A 303 -8.28 3.44 -20.32
N ARG A 304 -9.29 4.33 -20.45
CA ARG A 304 -9.07 5.77 -20.58
C ARG A 304 -8.34 6.35 -19.37
N VAL A 305 -8.86 6.09 -18.18
CA VAL A 305 -8.25 6.60 -16.93
C VAL A 305 -6.84 6.05 -16.73
N LEU A 306 -6.61 4.78 -17.09
CA LEU A 306 -5.30 4.15 -17.00
C LEU A 306 -4.31 4.79 -17.99
N SER A 307 -4.72 5.08 -19.23
CA SER A 307 -3.86 5.75 -20.22
C SER A 307 -3.35 7.10 -19.71
N ASP A 308 -4.25 7.97 -19.24
CA ASP A 308 -3.87 9.29 -18.72
C ASP A 308 -2.86 9.18 -17.56
N LYS A 309 -3.03 8.18 -16.68
CA LYS A 309 -2.12 7.95 -15.56
C LYS A 309 -0.83 7.27 -15.94
N LEU A 310 -0.83 6.40 -16.95
CA LEU A 310 0.39 5.81 -17.46
C LEU A 310 1.29 6.87 -18.09
N ASP A 311 0.73 7.85 -18.80
CA ASP A 311 1.51 8.94 -19.39
C ASP A 311 2.21 9.79 -18.31
N GLU A 312 1.48 10.14 -17.23
CA GLU A 312 2.07 10.83 -16.06
C GLU A 312 3.23 10.02 -15.44
N VAL A 313 3.04 8.70 -15.28
CA VAL A 313 4.07 7.82 -14.69
C VAL A 313 5.27 7.68 -15.62
N LEU A 314 5.05 7.39 -16.90
CA LEU A 314 6.11 7.19 -17.89
C LEU A 314 6.97 8.46 -18.04
N GLY A 315 6.37 9.65 -17.93
CA GLY A 315 7.10 10.92 -17.92
C GLY A 315 8.06 11.11 -16.74
N GLY A 316 7.88 10.36 -15.65
CA GLY A 316 8.75 10.39 -14.47
C GLY A 316 9.81 9.28 -14.40
N LEU A 317 9.83 8.34 -15.35
CA LEU A 317 10.72 7.18 -15.30
C LEU A 317 12.09 7.47 -15.94
N ASP A 318 13.16 7.07 -15.25
CA ASP A 318 14.50 6.96 -15.82
C ASP A 318 14.61 5.64 -16.60
N ALA A 319 14.66 5.72 -17.93
CA ALA A 319 14.69 4.56 -18.81
C ALA A 319 15.89 3.62 -18.55
N LYS A 320 17.05 4.18 -18.17
CA LYS A 320 18.27 3.39 -17.92
C LYS A 320 18.13 2.60 -16.62
N ARG A 321 17.67 3.25 -15.55
CA ARG A 321 17.41 2.56 -14.26
C ARG A 321 16.34 1.51 -14.41
N LEU A 322 15.29 1.80 -15.18
CA LEU A 322 14.24 0.84 -15.49
C LEU A 322 14.80 -0.37 -16.27
N GLY A 323 15.71 -0.15 -17.22
CA GLY A 323 16.37 -1.22 -17.95
C GLY A 323 17.19 -2.14 -17.05
N GLN A 324 18.02 -1.57 -16.18
CA GLN A 324 18.83 -2.33 -15.21
C GLN A 324 17.96 -3.12 -14.22
N ALA A 325 16.92 -2.47 -13.68
CA ALA A 325 15.98 -3.14 -12.78
C ALA A 325 15.22 -4.27 -13.50
N ARG A 326 14.84 -4.08 -14.77
CA ARG A 326 14.20 -5.14 -15.57
C ARG A 326 15.11 -6.33 -15.81
N GLN A 327 16.40 -6.10 -16.05
CA GLN A 327 17.38 -7.18 -16.22
C GLN A 327 17.50 -8.01 -14.93
N ALA A 328 17.74 -7.35 -13.78
CA ALA A 328 17.82 -8.04 -12.50
C ALA A 328 16.52 -8.81 -12.18
N LEU A 329 15.36 -8.19 -12.41
CA LEU A 329 14.06 -8.85 -12.24
C LEU A 329 13.84 -10.01 -13.21
N ALA A 330 14.44 -10.01 -14.40
CA ALA A 330 14.32 -11.12 -15.35
C ALA A 330 15.09 -12.35 -14.85
N GLU A 331 16.29 -12.14 -14.29
CA GLU A 331 17.11 -13.18 -13.67
C GLU A 331 16.39 -13.78 -12.44
N ASP A 332 15.88 -12.93 -11.55
CA ASP A 332 15.11 -13.38 -10.37
C ASP A 332 13.81 -14.09 -10.77
N ARG A 333 13.14 -13.58 -11.82
CA ARG A 333 11.90 -14.18 -12.33
C ARG A 333 12.14 -15.59 -12.85
N GLU A 334 13.26 -15.85 -13.51
CA GLU A 334 13.60 -17.19 -13.97
C GLU A 334 13.69 -18.17 -12.78
N ALA A 335 14.37 -17.76 -11.70
CA ALA A 335 14.45 -18.56 -10.48
C ALA A 335 13.06 -18.82 -9.86
N ILE A 336 12.21 -17.80 -9.80
CA ILE A 336 10.83 -17.91 -9.30
C ILE A 336 10.01 -18.84 -10.21
N GLU A 337 10.09 -18.69 -11.53
CA GLU A 337 9.35 -19.51 -12.49
C GLU A 337 9.74 -20.99 -12.35
N ARG A 338 11.02 -21.32 -12.17
CA ARG A 338 11.45 -22.70 -11.88
C ARG A 338 10.80 -23.25 -10.60
N VAL A 339 10.80 -22.47 -9.51
CA VAL A 339 10.15 -22.87 -8.26
C VAL A 339 8.64 -23.07 -8.45
N VAL A 340 7.97 -22.16 -9.16
CA VAL A 340 6.53 -22.27 -9.46
C VAL A 340 6.24 -23.49 -10.31
N LEU A 341 7.03 -23.75 -11.36
CA LEU A 341 6.88 -24.93 -12.21
C LEU A 341 7.05 -26.22 -11.41
N ASP A 342 8.01 -26.29 -10.49
CA ASP A 342 8.19 -27.44 -9.61
C ASP A 342 7.01 -27.64 -8.65
N GLN A 343 6.38 -26.56 -8.17
CA GLN A 343 5.14 -26.66 -7.39
C GLN A 343 3.95 -27.09 -8.26
N LEU A 344 3.82 -26.57 -9.49
CA LEU A 344 2.75 -26.94 -10.43
C LEU A 344 2.86 -28.39 -10.88
N ARG A 345 4.08 -28.93 -11.05
CA ARG A 345 4.30 -30.36 -11.31
C ARG A 345 3.73 -31.26 -10.22
N ARG A 346 3.68 -30.77 -8.97
CA ARG A 346 3.07 -31.48 -7.83
C ARG A 346 1.55 -31.31 -7.77
N ARG A 347 0.97 -30.42 -8.59
CA ARG A 347 -0.45 -30.07 -8.66
C ARG A 347 -0.94 -29.99 -10.12
N PRO A 348 -0.91 -31.11 -10.86
CA PRO A 348 -1.21 -31.13 -12.30
C PRO A 348 -2.62 -30.64 -12.64
N GLU A 349 -3.57 -30.75 -11.72
CA GLU A 349 -4.94 -30.23 -11.86
C GLU A 349 -4.98 -28.73 -12.17
N LEU A 350 -4.12 -27.94 -11.53
CA LEU A 350 -4.05 -26.49 -11.76
C LEU A 350 -3.52 -26.18 -13.18
N VAL A 351 -2.60 -27.01 -13.67
CA VAL A 351 -2.06 -26.87 -15.03
C VAL A 351 -3.13 -27.21 -16.06
N LEU A 352 -3.89 -28.29 -15.85
CA LEU A 352 -4.97 -28.70 -16.76
C LEU A 352 -6.08 -27.64 -16.83
N ASP A 353 -6.51 -27.11 -15.69
CA ASP A 353 -7.51 -26.03 -15.63
C ASP A 353 -7.00 -24.76 -16.33
N ALA A 354 -5.71 -24.43 -16.16
CA ALA A 354 -5.10 -23.31 -16.84
C ALA A 354 -5.05 -23.53 -18.36
N LEU A 355 -4.62 -24.70 -18.84
CA LEU A 355 -4.50 -25.04 -20.27
C LEU A 355 -5.79 -24.75 -21.05
N GLY A 356 -6.95 -25.11 -20.50
CA GLY A 356 -8.25 -24.87 -21.13
C GLY A 356 -8.60 -23.39 -21.32
N THR A 357 -7.96 -22.49 -20.56
CA THR A 357 -8.21 -21.04 -20.63
C THR A 357 -7.08 -20.26 -21.30
N LEU A 358 -5.95 -20.89 -21.64
CA LEU A 358 -4.74 -20.20 -22.13
C LEU A 358 -4.92 -19.48 -23.47
N ALA A 359 -5.74 -20.00 -24.39
CA ALA A 359 -5.85 -19.46 -25.74
C ALA A 359 -6.29 -17.99 -25.75
N ARG A 360 -7.24 -17.60 -24.89
CA ARG A 360 -7.76 -16.22 -24.87
C ARG A 360 -6.71 -15.21 -24.37
N PRO A 361 -6.06 -15.40 -23.21
CA PRO A 361 -4.93 -14.56 -22.80
C PRO A 361 -3.76 -14.61 -23.78
N ALA A 362 -3.44 -15.76 -24.38
CA ALA A 362 -2.37 -15.87 -25.38
C ALA A 362 -2.65 -14.98 -26.60
N ASN A 363 -3.88 -15.03 -27.16
CA ASN A 363 -4.28 -14.16 -28.27
C ASN A 363 -4.22 -12.67 -27.91
N ALA A 364 -4.62 -12.30 -26.68
CA ALA A 364 -4.48 -10.92 -26.22
C ALA A 364 -3.00 -10.50 -26.09
N ARG A 365 -2.14 -11.39 -25.60
CA ARG A 365 -0.68 -11.16 -25.52
C ARG A 365 -0.05 -11.04 -26.90
N TRP A 366 -0.41 -11.89 -27.86
CA TRP A 366 0.09 -11.78 -29.24
C TRP A 366 -0.31 -10.47 -29.90
N ARG A 367 -1.59 -10.06 -29.77
CA ARG A 367 -2.02 -8.73 -30.25
C ARG A 367 -1.22 -7.59 -29.61
N SER A 368 -0.98 -7.65 -28.30
CA SER A 368 -0.16 -6.65 -27.61
C SER A 368 1.30 -6.68 -28.07
N ARG A 369 1.89 -7.86 -28.31
CA ARG A 369 3.25 -8.00 -28.85
C ARG A 369 3.35 -7.44 -30.27
N ASN A 370 2.39 -7.76 -31.14
CA ASN A 370 2.36 -7.24 -32.50
C ASN A 370 2.26 -5.71 -32.50
N ALA A 371 1.41 -5.13 -31.65
CA ALA A 371 1.34 -3.67 -31.50
C ALA A 371 2.69 -3.06 -31.07
N ARG A 372 3.42 -3.71 -30.14
CA ARG A 372 4.76 -3.26 -29.73
C ARG A 372 5.80 -3.38 -30.84
N LEU A 373 5.76 -4.48 -31.61
CA LEU A 373 6.67 -4.66 -32.76
C LEU A 373 6.39 -3.62 -33.84
N GLY A 374 5.11 -3.31 -34.10
CA GLY A 374 4.72 -2.19 -34.97
C GLY A 374 5.34 -0.88 -34.51
N MET A 375 5.22 -0.55 -33.21
CA MET A 375 5.84 0.64 -32.65
C MET A 375 7.36 0.72 -32.86
N VAL A 376 8.07 -0.42 -32.82
CA VAL A 376 9.53 -0.47 -33.09
C VAL A 376 9.82 -0.19 -34.57
N GLY A 377 9.01 -0.74 -35.47
CA GLY A 377 9.10 -0.45 -36.91
C GLY A 377 8.78 1.00 -37.26
N ASP A 378 7.92 1.65 -36.46
CA ASP A 378 7.53 3.05 -36.64
C ASP A 378 8.55 4.06 -36.05
N LEU A 379 9.59 3.60 -35.36
CA LEU A 379 10.62 4.50 -34.81
C LEU A 379 11.40 5.19 -35.95
N PRO A 380 11.64 6.51 -35.87
CA PRO A 380 12.34 7.22 -36.92
C PRO A 380 13.83 6.83 -36.97
N GLY A 381 14.28 6.41 -38.16
CA GLY A 381 15.68 6.04 -38.44
C GLY A 381 16.06 4.62 -38.00
N ASP A 382 17.26 4.19 -38.36
CA ASP A 382 17.70 2.80 -38.14
C ASP A 382 18.07 2.49 -36.67
N GLU A 383 18.06 3.47 -35.77
CA GLU A 383 18.54 3.30 -34.39
C GLU A 383 17.74 2.23 -33.63
N GLY A 384 16.40 2.23 -33.77
CA GLY A 384 15.54 1.22 -33.17
C GLY A 384 15.82 -0.19 -33.71
N LEU A 385 16.07 -0.33 -35.02
CA LEU A 385 16.41 -1.59 -35.65
C LEU A 385 17.79 -2.11 -35.22
N ARG A 386 18.77 -1.22 -35.04
CA ARG A 386 20.11 -1.59 -34.55
C ARG A 386 20.08 -2.10 -33.11
N GLU A 387 19.35 -1.43 -32.23
CA GLU A 387 19.18 -1.90 -30.84
C GLU A 387 18.38 -3.20 -30.78
N LEU A 388 17.37 -3.37 -31.63
CA LEU A 388 16.66 -4.63 -31.78
C LEU A 388 17.61 -5.76 -32.24
N ALA A 389 18.41 -5.52 -33.28
CA ALA A 389 19.38 -6.49 -33.79
C ALA A 389 20.41 -6.86 -32.71
N ARG A 390 20.88 -5.88 -31.93
CA ARG A 390 21.76 -6.12 -30.78
C ARG A 390 21.08 -7.02 -29.74
N GLY A 391 19.84 -6.72 -29.37
CA GLY A 391 19.08 -7.55 -28.42
C GLY A 391 18.82 -8.97 -28.93
N LEU A 392 18.54 -9.14 -30.23
CA LEU A 392 18.40 -10.45 -30.86
C LEU A 392 19.70 -11.25 -30.84
N GLY A 393 20.85 -10.57 -30.95
CA GLY A 393 22.18 -11.20 -30.86
C GLY A 393 22.53 -11.74 -29.47
N GLU A 394 21.84 -11.30 -28.41
CA GLU A 394 22.01 -11.80 -27.05
C GLU A 394 21.15 -13.05 -26.77
N ILE A 395 20.25 -13.44 -27.69
CA ILE A 395 19.43 -14.63 -27.53
C ILE A 395 20.29 -15.88 -27.69
N ASP A 396 20.23 -16.78 -26.71
CA ASP A 396 20.91 -18.08 -26.79
C ASP A 396 20.25 -18.97 -27.86
N PRO A 397 20.94 -19.28 -28.99
CA PRO A 397 20.39 -20.11 -30.04
C PRO A 397 20.12 -21.56 -29.59
N GLN A 398 20.82 -22.04 -28.55
CA GLN A 398 20.61 -23.37 -28.00
C GLN A 398 19.26 -23.45 -27.27
N GLU A 399 18.95 -22.50 -26.39
CA GLU A 399 17.66 -22.43 -25.67
C GLU A 399 16.48 -22.28 -26.63
N LEU A 400 16.65 -21.52 -27.73
CA LEU A 400 15.67 -21.46 -28.81
C LEU A 400 15.46 -22.83 -29.48
N ALA A 401 16.54 -23.55 -29.79
CA ALA A 401 16.44 -24.87 -30.40
C ALA A 401 15.76 -25.88 -29.47
N GLU A 402 16.08 -25.86 -28.17
CA GLU A 402 15.43 -26.70 -27.16
C GLU A 402 13.93 -26.38 -27.04
N THR A 403 13.57 -25.09 -26.98
CA THR A 403 12.18 -24.63 -26.97
C THR A 403 11.43 -25.07 -28.24
N LEU A 404 12.06 -24.95 -29.41
CA LEU A 404 11.48 -25.38 -30.69
C LEU A 404 11.26 -26.90 -30.72
N ASN A 405 12.22 -27.68 -30.24
CA ASN A 405 12.10 -29.14 -30.16
C ASN A 405 10.97 -29.58 -29.22
N LEU A 406 10.84 -28.94 -28.06
CA LEU A 406 9.73 -29.20 -27.13
C LEU A 406 8.38 -28.83 -27.74
N THR A 407 8.30 -27.69 -28.41
CA THR A 407 7.08 -27.19 -29.05
C THR A 407 6.65 -28.09 -30.21
N THR A 408 7.58 -28.48 -31.08
CA THR A 408 7.31 -29.39 -32.22
C THR A 408 6.90 -30.78 -31.73
N GLY A 409 7.54 -31.30 -30.68
CA GLY A 409 7.14 -32.57 -30.05
C GLY A 409 5.75 -32.51 -29.39
N LEU A 410 5.37 -31.36 -28.82
CA LEU A 410 4.01 -31.14 -28.32
C LEU A 410 3.00 -31.03 -29.47
N ALA A 411 3.33 -30.28 -30.52
CA ALA A 411 2.48 -30.12 -31.70
C ALA A 411 2.21 -31.46 -32.40
N GLY A 412 3.24 -32.31 -32.52
CA GLY A 412 3.08 -33.68 -33.04
C GLY A 412 2.05 -34.49 -32.25
N ARG A 413 2.17 -34.49 -30.92
CA ARG A 413 1.21 -35.17 -30.02
C ARG A 413 -0.20 -34.61 -30.12
N ILE A 414 -0.36 -33.28 -30.24
CA ILE A 414 -1.67 -32.66 -30.44
C ILE A 414 -2.24 -33.05 -31.80
N ARG A 415 -1.43 -33.07 -32.87
CA ARG A 415 -1.85 -33.44 -34.22
C ARG A 415 -2.32 -34.90 -34.28
N GLU A 416 -1.63 -35.79 -33.60
CA GLU A 416 -2.04 -37.20 -33.48
C GLU A 416 -3.42 -37.34 -32.81
N GLN A 417 -3.73 -36.47 -31.84
CA GLN A 417 -5.02 -36.47 -31.13
C GLN A 417 -6.12 -35.69 -31.84
N SER A 418 -5.77 -34.68 -32.64
CA SER A 418 -6.70 -33.74 -33.26
C SER A 418 -6.13 -33.19 -34.57
N PRO A 419 -6.09 -34.01 -35.64
CA PRO A 419 -5.42 -33.65 -36.90
C PRO A 419 -6.05 -32.43 -37.59
N ASP A 420 -7.37 -32.25 -37.47
CA ASP A 420 -8.11 -31.19 -38.14
C ASP A 420 -7.82 -29.79 -37.58
N LEU A 421 -7.39 -29.70 -36.31
CA LEU A 421 -7.07 -28.40 -35.68
C LEU A 421 -5.94 -27.68 -36.43
N PHE A 422 -4.92 -28.42 -36.86
CA PHE A 422 -3.77 -27.84 -37.55
C PHE A 422 -4.13 -27.34 -38.95
N GLY A 423 -5.01 -28.04 -39.68
CA GLY A 423 -5.47 -27.60 -41.00
C GLY A 423 -6.11 -26.21 -40.92
N ASN A 424 -7.09 -26.06 -40.03
CA ASN A 424 -7.79 -24.80 -39.83
C ASN A 424 -6.87 -23.67 -39.33
N MET A 425 -5.93 -23.98 -38.43
CA MET A 425 -4.96 -22.98 -37.95
C MET A 425 -3.99 -22.54 -39.06
N VAL A 426 -3.50 -23.46 -39.89
CA VAL A 426 -2.60 -23.16 -41.01
C VAL A 426 -3.32 -22.31 -42.04
N GLU A 427 -4.57 -22.64 -42.39
CA GLU A 427 -5.39 -21.87 -43.33
C GLU A 427 -5.65 -20.44 -42.85
N GLN A 428 -6.02 -20.28 -41.57
CA GLN A 428 -6.21 -18.95 -40.97
C GLN A 428 -4.90 -18.16 -40.86
N PHE A 429 -3.80 -18.85 -40.57
CA PHE A 429 -2.48 -18.25 -40.49
C PHE A 429 -2.00 -17.78 -41.88
N SER A 430 -2.09 -18.63 -42.91
CA SER A 430 -1.70 -18.29 -44.28
C SER A 430 -2.51 -17.14 -44.84
N GLY A 431 -3.82 -17.11 -44.56
CA GLY A 431 -4.69 -15.99 -44.97
C GLY A 431 -4.39 -14.67 -44.25
N GLY A 432 -3.64 -14.68 -43.15
CA GLY A 432 -3.26 -13.49 -42.39
C GLY A 432 -1.83 -13.00 -42.63
N LEU A 433 -1.02 -13.71 -43.43
CA LEU A 433 0.35 -13.33 -43.75
C LEU A 433 0.39 -12.34 -44.92
N ASP A 434 1.21 -11.30 -44.80
CA ASP A 434 1.63 -10.50 -45.95
C ASP A 434 2.73 -11.27 -46.70
N LEU A 435 2.34 -11.95 -47.77
CA LEU A 435 3.22 -12.84 -48.53
C LEU A 435 4.40 -12.10 -49.18
N TYR A 436 4.22 -10.84 -49.56
CA TYR A 436 5.30 -10.03 -50.16
C TYR A 436 6.37 -9.69 -49.12
N GLY A 437 5.97 -9.15 -47.96
CA GLY A 437 6.91 -8.84 -46.89
C GLY A 437 7.61 -10.09 -46.34
N LEU A 438 6.89 -11.22 -46.30
CA LEU A 438 7.49 -12.51 -45.94
C LEU A 438 8.52 -12.98 -46.97
N HIS A 439 8.21 -12.88 -48.27
CA HIS A 439 9.13 -13.22 -49.34
C HIS A 439 10.45 -12.44 -49.20
N ASP A 440 10.38 -11.12 -49.10
CA ASP A 440 11.56 -10.26 -49.00
C ASP A 440 12.40 -10.57 -47.74
N ALA A 441 11.73 -10.83 -46.61
CA ALA A 441 12.41 -11.20 -45.38
C ALA A 441 13.07 -12.59 -45.46
N VAL A 442 12.42 -13.54 -46.13
CA VAL A 442 12.91 -14.91 -46.31
C VAL A 442 14.08 -14.93 -47.31
N ASP A 443 14.01 -14.16 -48.39
CA ASP A 443 15.07 -14.07 -49.39
C ASP A 443 16.37 -13.56 -48.77
N GLY A 444 16.31 -12.45 -48.02
CA GLY A 444 17.46 -11.93 -47.28
C GLY A 444 17.99 -12.91 -46.21
N LEU A 445 17.10 -13.67 -45.56
CA LEU A 445 17.51 -14.69 -44.60
C LEU A 445 18.20 -15.88 -45.29
N PHE A 446 17.74 -16.29 -46.48
CA PHE A 446 18.32 -17.41 -47.22
C PHE A 446 19.78 -17.15 -47.62
N GLU A 447 20.10 -15.92 -48.03
CA GLU A 447 21.48 -15.51 -48.31
C GLU A 447 22.40 -15.74 -47.09
N ASP A 448 21.92 -15.45 -45.88
CA ASP A 448 22.66 -15.65 -44.63
C ASP A 448 22.68 -17.12 -44.16
N VAL A 449 21.59 -17.85 -44.41
CA VAL A 449 21.33 -19.21 -43.90
C VAL A 449 22.01 -20.30 -44.72
N GLU A 450 22.25 -20.09 -46.02
CA GLU A 450 22.83 -21.07 -46.95
C GLU A 450 24.11 -21.72 -46.40
N ARG A 451 24.94 -20.94 -45.70
CA ARG A 451 26.23 -21.41 -45.16
C ARG A 451 26.10 -22.21 -43.85
N SER A 452 25.09 -21.92 -43.04
CA SER A 452 24.98 -22.43 -41.66
C SER A 452 23.93 -23.53 -41.49
N ALA A 453 22.89 -23.56 -42.35
CA ALA A 453 21.75 -24.46 -42.17
C ALA A 453 21.77 -25.71 -43.04
N LYS A 454 22.88 -26.03 -43.71
CA LYS A 454 23.00 -27.26 -44.52
C LYS A 454 22.49 -28.53 -43.82
N PRO A 455 22.73 -28.79 -42.52
CA PRO A 455 22.15 -29.94 -41.83
C PRO A 455 20.63 -29.87 -41.69
N LEU A 456 20.09 -28.71 -41.35
CA LEU A 456 18.65 -28.47 -41.22
C LEU A 456 17.96 -28.60 -42.58
N ALA A 457 18.54 -28.00 -43.63
CA ALA A 457 18.08 -28.12 -45.00
C ALA A 457 18.03 -29.59 -45.42
N ARG A 458 19.06 -30.41 -45.15
CA ARG A 458 19.00 -31.85 -45.50
C ARG A 458 17.88 -32.62 -44.80
N ALA A 459 17.47 -32.20 -43.60
CA ALA A 459 16.38 -32.83 -42.87
C ALA A 459 14.99 -32.36 -43.35
N LEU A 460 14.83 -31.06 -43.59
CA LEU A 460 13.54 -30.45 -43.95
C LEU A 460 13.27 -30.50 -45.46
N LEU A 461 14.29 -30.27 -46.29
CA LEU A 461 14.16 -30.12 -47.74
C LEU A 461 13.46 -31.32 -48.40
N PRO A 462 13.70 -32.60 -48.05
CA PRO A 462 12.95 -33.69 -48.65
C PRO A 462 11.45 -33.66 -48.34
N VAL A 463 11.05 -33.18 -47.15
CA VAL A 463 9.65 -33.04 -46.75
C VAL A 463 9.02 -31.84 -47.44
N LEU A 464 9.74 -30.71 -47.44
CA LEU A 464 9.34 -29.48 -48.12
C LEU A 464 9.20 -29.71 -49.63
N LEU A 465 10.19 -30.31 -50.30
CA LEU A 465 10.13 -30.64 -51.73
C LEU A 465 8.95 -31.57 -52.04
N LYS A 466 8.65 -32.57 -51.19
CA LYS A 466 7.45 -33.40 -51.39
C LYS A 466 6.15 -32.61 -51.24
N GLY A 467 6.10 -31.62 -50.34
CA GLY A 467 4.97 -30.71 -50.20
C GLY A 467 4.86 -29.75 -51.38
N LEU A 468 5.98 -29.12 -51.74
CA LEU A 468 6.16 -28.21 -52.87
C LEU A 468 5.77 -28.89 -54.18
N CYS A 469 6.22 -30.12 -54.46
CA CYS A 469 5.79 -30.86 -55.65
C CYS A 469 4.29 -31.18 -55.68
N ARG A 470 3.60 -31.16 -54.53
CA ARG A 470 2.13 -31.25 -54.48
C ARG A 470 1.47 -29.89 -54.68
N TRP A 471 2.09 -28.82 -54.18
CA TRP A 471 1.61 -27.44 -54.35
C TRP A 471 1.86 -26.88 -55.74
N LEU A 472 2.95 -27.28 -56.41
CA LEU A 472 3.31 -26.92 -57.79
C LEU A 472 2.64 -27.85 -58.82
N ALA A 473 1.72 -28.72 -58.38
CA ALA A 473 0.83 -29.37 -59.34
C ALA A 473 -0.01 -28.29 -60.00
N GLU A 474 -0.29 -28.40 -61.30
CA GLU A 474 -1.03 -27.37 -62.04
C GLU A 474 -2.35 -27.03 -61.33
N GLU A 475 -2.46 -25.78 -60.89
CA GLU A 475 -3.69 -25.16 -60.39
C GLU A 475 -4.02 -23.94 -61.26
N ASP A 476 -5.30 -23.61 -61.39
CA ASP A 476 -5.77 -22.47 -62.20
C ASP A 476 -5.79 -21.22 -61.33
N ASP A 477 -4.62 -20.66 -61.04
CA ASP A 477 -4.44 -19.45 -60.22
C ASP A 477 -3.54 -18.39 -60.89
N GLU A 478 -3.49 -17.20 -60.29
CA GLU A 478 -2.74 -16.04 -60.81
C GLU A 478 -1.21 -16.18 -60.70
N TRP A 479 -0.72 -17.21 -60.01
CA TRP A 479 0.70 -17.46 -59.75
C TRP A 479 1.27 -18.56 -60.65
N GLN A 480 0.43 -19.23 -61.43
CA GLN A 480 0.78 -20.37 -62.27
C GLN A 480 1.92 -20.08 -63.26
N ASP A 481 2.02 -18.86 -63.79
CA ASP A 481 3.12 -18.46 -64.69
C ASP A 481 4.47 -18.42 -63.95
N GLN A 482 4.50 -17.90 -62.72
CA GLN A 482 5.71 -17.83 -61.88
C GLN A 482 6.11 -19.21 -61.36
N VAL A 483 5.11 -20.04 -61.03
CA VAL A 483 5.30 -21.46 -60.69
C VAL A 483 5.89 -22.22 -61.88
N GLY A 484 5.42 -21.93 -63.10
CA GLY A 484 5.97 -22.47 -64.34
C GLY A 484 7.44 -22.12 -64.54
N GLU A 485 7.80 -20.84 -64.38
CA GLU A 485 9.17 -20.35 -64.47
C GLU A 485 10.08 -21.04 -63.43
N ALA A 486 9.65 -21.09 -62.17
CA ALA A 486 10.42 -21.76 -61.11
C ALA A 486 10.59 -23.27 -61.35
N LEU A 487 9.59 -23.96 -61.91
CA LEU A 487 9.69 -25.37 -62.29
C LEU A 487 10.66 -25.59 -63.45
N ASP A 488 10.70 -24.69 -64.43
CA ASP A 488 11.64 -24.76 -65.56
C ASP A 488 13.08 -24.45 -65.12
N ASP A 489 13.27 -23.50 -64.20
CA ASP A 489 14.58 -23.27 -63.55
C ASP A 489 15.03 -24.51 -62.78
N LEU A 490 14.14 -25.14 -62.00
CA LEU A 490 14.44 -26.35 -61.26
C LEU A 490 14.77 -27.53 -62.19
N ARG A 491 14.04 -27.67 -63.31
CA ARG A 491 14.32 -28.69 -64.34
C ARG A 491 15.68 -28.46 -64.98
N THR A 492 16.02 -27.21 -65.30
CA THR A 492 17.31 -26.83 -65.88
C THR A 492 18.46 -27.14 -64.91
N LEU A 493 18.29 -26.81 -63.63
CA LEU A 493 19.25 -27.13 -62.57
C LEU A 493 19.46 -28.65 -62.42
N LEU A 494 18.38 -29.44 -62.45
CA LEU A 494 18.43 -30.90 -62.28
C LEU A 494 18.90 -31.65 -63.53
N ALA A 495 18.66 -31.12 -64.73
CA ALA A 495 19.14 -31.67 -65.99
C ALA A 495 20.67 -31.56 -66.13
N GLY A 496 21.31 -30.68 -65.36
CA GLY A 496 22.76 -30.48 -65.38
C GLY A 496 23.27 -29.75 -66.62
N ASP A 497 22.37 -29.15 -67.41
CA ASP A 497 22.69 -28.39 -68.64
C ASP A 497 23.11 -26.94 -68.35
N GLY A 498 23.15 -26.53 -67.08
CA GLY A 498 23.73 -25.26 -66.68
C GLY A 498 25.25 -25.33 -66.70
N GLU A 499 25.88 -24.69 -67.69
CA GLU A 499 27.28 -24.24 -67.57
C GLU A 499 27.38 -23.45 -66.26
N THR A 500 28.03 -24.03 -65.24
CA THR A 500 28.34 -23.33 -63.99
C THR A 500 29.14 -22.05 -64.33
N PRO A 501 28.64 -20.85 -64.01
CA PRO A 501 29.44 -19.62 -64.12
C PRO A 501 30.64 -19.61 -63.16
#